data_AF-A0A9P5XBA6-F1
#
_entry.id   AF-A0A9P5XBA6-F1
#
_cell.length_a   1.000
_cell.length_b   1.000
_cell.length_c   1.000
_cell.angle_alpha   90.00
_cell.angle_beta   90.00
_cell.angle_gamma   90.00
#
_symmetry.space_group_name_H-M   'P 1'
#
loop_
_entity.id
_entity.type
_entity.pdbx_description
1 polymer ?
#
loop_
_entity_poly.entity_id
_entity_poly.type
_entity_poly.pdbx_seq_one_letter_code
_entity_poly.pdbx_strand_id
1 'polypeptide(L)'
;MPFCAAFVRHLDVKLVETKQFSIQGRPGITRSNLDIHPISLNNLKRQAKSSYYAYLSSCLSQEPIATFERTMSLLVDVMPSLDQVRLLSIDCWDLDPNFNLQPILTTAWSSFGPNLTTLVFKTNLDGFPHLTASSPVVPNLTTLELEITVNLYNRSREFKKELDSLENHIAPFISSLSLHLESFTFFLWSDLDLSIFFNRFPDRFDRLKHVSLRMPYNKPYKDPGGLLKFLSPVTSPVLRELQVRLNPTGAALDRTTEFSLVQFLTTLSDDHPTSFTSLHALDIFPTHLPEGLTVLHTSILRSTETLRNVSIRDRSLQFEELKAIVTVLGQCECLEMLRFNLSRLDVDVVDLLAFGLPGLKRLSILIDESRNIVEPSISPTLDEDLAMRDYRSWKLRDIGLWRAGSRVDTRLLQAFARHVPSINSFWGDGHVDQDRLIQVQQRRREEAGAVSTNARWLWGCLSAIGLTN
;
A
#
# COMPACT_ATOMS: atom_id res chain seq x y z
N MET A 1 -32.00 -7.58 -13.01
CA MET A 1 -30.99 -6.51 -13.08
C MET A 1 -30.29 -6.60 -14.43
N PRO A 2 -30.10 -5.49 -15.16
CA PRO A 2 -29.41 -5.54 -16.45
C PRO A 2 -27.91 -5.76 -16.22
N PHE A 3 -27.36 -6.78 -16.88
CA PHE A 3 -25.96 -7.22 -16.84
C PHE A 3 -25.06 -6.22 -17.59
N CYS A 4 -25.05 -4.95 -17.18
CA CYS A 4 -24.12 -3.97 -17.72
C CYS A 4 -22.74 -4.11 -17.05
N ALA A 5 -21.79 -4.67 -17.79
CA ALA A 5 -20.36 -4.33 -17.71
C ALA A 5 -19.63 -4.56 -16.37
N ALA A 6 -19.86 -5.68 -15.67
CA ALA A 6 -18.97 -6.09 -14.58
C ALA A 6 -17.54 -6.31 -15.11
N PHE A 7 -17.35 -7.16 -16.13
CA PHE A 7 -16.02 -7.52 -16.68
C PHE A 7 -15.16 -6.36 -17.19
N VAL A 8 -15.77 -5.25 -17.63
CA VAL A 8 -15.04 -4.06 -18.08
C VAL A 8 -14.35 -3.32 -16.92
N ARG A 9 -14.77 -3.59 -15.67
CA ARG A 9 -14.07 -3.15 -14.44
C ARG A 9 -12.88 -4.04 -14.07
N HIS A 10 -12.80 -5.22 -14.69
CA HIS A 10 -11.93 -6.34 -14.32
C HIS A 10 -10.73 -6.52 -15.26
N LEU A 11 -10.68 -5.78 -16.37
CA LEU A 11 -9.53 -5.74 -17.28
C LEU A 11 -9.02 -4.32 -17.42
N ASP A 12 -7.77 -4.11 -17.01
CA ASP A 12 -7.07 -2.84 -17.12
C ASP A 12 -5.79 -3.02 -17.94
N VAL A 13 -5.67 -2.21 -18.98
CA VAL A 13 -4.61 -2.28 -19.99
C VAL A 13 -3.97 -0.91 -20.09
N LYS A 14 -2.69 -0.79 -19.73
CA LYS A 14 -1.96 0.47 -19.86
C LYS A 14 -1.04 0.44 -21.08
N LEU A 15 -1.22 1.43 -21.96
CA LEU A 15 -0.31 1.72 -23.07
C LEU A 15 0.77 2.72 -22.65
N VAL A 16 1.91 2.66 -23.32
CA VAL A 16 2.97 3.67 -23.21
C VAL A 16 2.53 4.98 -23.88
N GLU A 17 2.88 6.11 -23.27
CA GLU A 17 2.86 7.45 -23.90
C GLU A 17 1.53 8.02 -24.40
N THR A 18 0.37 7.56 -23.94
CA THR A 18 -0.82 8.44 -23.96
C THR A 18 -0.65 9.54 -22.91
N LYS A 19 0.13 10.57 -23.25
CA LYS A 19 -0.02 11.89 -22.62
C LYS A 19 -1.48 12.27 -22.80
N GLN A 20 -2.27 12.19 -21.73
CA GLN A 20 -3.47 13.01 -21.67
C GLN A 20 -2.99 14.46 -21.73
N PHE A 21 -3.01 15.06 -22.91
CA PHE A 21 -3.20 16.49 -22.99
C PHE A 21 -4.62 16.75 -22.46
N SER A 22 -4.74 16.92 -21.14
CA SER A 22 -5.87 17.68 -20.63
C SER A 22 -5.70 19.08 -21.21
N ILE A 23 -6.56 19.44 -22.15
CA ILE A 23 -6.75 20.82 -22.53
C ILE A 23 -7.39 21.48 -21.31
N GLN A 24 -6.56 21.95 -20.36
CA GLN A 24 -6.90 22.99 -19.40
C GLN A 24 -5.59 23.63 -18.94
N GLY A 25 -5.30 24.80 -19.52
CA GLY A 25 -4.08 25.54 -19.24
C GLY A 25 -4.01 26.05 -17.80
N ARG A 26 -2.91 25.73 -17.11
CA ARG A 26 -2.34 26.51 -16.01
C ARG A 26 -0.81 26.39 -16.01
N PRO A 27 -0.06 27.47 -15.74
CA PRO A 27 1.38 27.42 -15.57
C PRO A 27 1.74 26.83 -14.19
N GLY A 28 2.66 25.86 -14.15
CA GLY A 28 3.21 25.34 -12.87
C GLY A 28 3.47 23.84 -12.76
N ILE A 29 3.34 23.02 -13.81
CA ILE A 29 3.55 21.56 -13.70
C ILE A 29 5.03 21.22 -13.90
N THR A 30 5.71 20.75 -12.85
CA THR A 30 7.06 20.16 -12.91
C THR A 30 6.99 18.66 -13.19
N ARG A 31 8.04 18.14 -13.86
CA ARG A 31 8.15 16.77 -14.42
C ARG A 31 8.12 15.61 -13.41
N SER A 32 8.01 15.85 -12.11
CA SER A 32 8.21 14.82 -11.08
C SER A 32 6.94 14.20 -10.49
N ASN A 33 5.73 14.64 -10.87
CA ASN A 33 4.46 14.05 -10.43
C ASN A 33 3.53 13.77 -11.62
N LEU A 34 3.97 12.94 -12.56
CA LEU A 34 3.06 12.31 -13.52
C LEU A 34 2.60 10.97 -12.92
N ASP A 35 1.55 11.00 -12.12
CA ASP A 35 0.80 9.78 -11.82
C ASP A 35 0.17 9.29 -13.12
N ILE A 36 0.72 8.21 -13.67
CA ILE A 36 0.18 7.52 -14.84
C ILE A 36 -1.06 6.76 -14.39
N HIS A 37 -2.21 7.42 -14.44
CA HIS A 37 -3.49 6.80 -14.13
C HIS A 37 -3.80 5.67 -15.14
N PRO A 38 -4.23 4.50 -14.67
CA PRO A 38 -4.80 3.49 -15.55
C PRO A 38 -5.96 4.02 -16.37
N ILE A 39 -5.96 3.70 -17.65
CA ILE A 39 -7.12 3.99 -18.49
C ILE A 39 -8.06 2.79 -18.39
N SER A 40 -8.95 2.83 -17.39
CA SER A 40 -10.11 1.93 -17.40
C SER A 40 -10.86 2.06 -18.73
N LEU A 41 -11.39 0.97 -19.27
CA LEU A 41 -12.27 0.98 -20.44
C LEU A 41 -13.45 1.96 -20.31
N ASN A 42 -13.89 2.30 -19.08
CA ASN A 42 -14.88 3.35 -18.83
C ASN A 42 -14.37 4.77 -19.11
N ASN A 43 -13.06 5.01 -18.94
CA ASN A 43 -12.40 6.25 -19.35
C ASN A 43 -12.12 6.28 -20.86
N LEU A 44 -11.89 5.12 -21.50
CA LEU A 44 -11.79 5.01 -22.96
C LEU A 44 -13.09 5.46 -23.67
N LYS A 45 -14.27 5.21 -23.09
CA LYS A 45 -15.56 5.74 -23.59
C LYS A 45 -15.59 7.27 -23.69
N ARG A 46 -14.82 7.98 -22.84
CA ARG A 46 -14.79 9.45 -22.79
C ARG A 46 -13.69 10.09 -23.64
N GLN A 47 -12.71 9.32 -24.13
CA GLN A 47 -11.48 9.84 -24.76
C GLN A 47 -11.26 9.40 -26.21
N ALA A 48 -12.27 8.84 -26.89
CA ALA A 48 -12.15 8.31 -28.24
C ALA A 48 -11.78 9.39 -29.30
N LYS A 49 -10.48 9.62 -29.48
CA LYS A 49 -9.89 10.31 -30.65
C LYS A 49 -9.09 9.36 -31.55
N SER A 50 -8.84 8.11 -31.13
CA SER A 50 -8.23 7.05 -31.96
C SER A 50 -9.31 6.10 -32.48
N SER A 51 -9.21 5.75 -33.77
CA SER A 51 -10.20 4.99 -34.54
C SER A 51 -10.56 3.63 -33.91
N TYR A 52 -9.60 2.98 -33.24
CA TYR A 52 -9.79 1.67 -32.60
C TYR A 52 -10.63 1.75 -31.32
N TYR A 53 -10.47 2.82 -30.53
CA TYR A 53 -11.26 3.02 -29.32
C TYR A 53 -12.68 3.51 -29.61
N ALA A 54 -12.85 4.27 -30.69
CA ALA A 54 -14.16 4.59 -31.22
C ALA A 54 -14.91 3.32 -31.64
N TYR A 55 -14.22 2.34 -32.24
CA TYR A 55 -14.81 1.05 -32.61
C TYR A 55 -15.27 0.26 -31.38
N LEU A 56 -14.40 0.00 -30.39
CA LEU A 56 -14.81 -0.69 -29.14
C LEU A 56 -15.95 0.02 -28.42
N SER A 57 -15.86 1.35 -28.29
CA SER A 57 -16.92 2.14 -27.67
C SER A 57 -18.22 2.04 -28.46
N SER A 58 -18.17 2.06 -29.80
CA SER A 58 -19.36 1.92 -30.64
C SER A 58 -19.98 0.53 -30.53
N CYS A 59 -19.17 -0.55 -30.55
CA CYS A 59 -19.65 -1.92 -30.41
C CYS A 59 -20.26 -2.20 -29.03
N LEU A 60 -19.69 -1.63 -27.97
CA LEU A 60 -20.19 -1.75 -26.60
C LEU A 60 -21.36 -0.81 -26.29
N SER A 61 -21.65 0.16 -27.16
CA SER A 61 -22.76 1.12 -27.01
C SER A 61 -23.98 0.80 -27.89
N GLN A 62 -23.90 -0.22 -28.76
CA GLN A 62 -25.05 -0.68 -29.54
C GLN A 62 -25.96 -1.56 -28.68
N GLU A 63 -27.25 -1.24 -28.60
CA GLU A 63 -28.25 -2.17 -28.07
C GLU A 63 -28.51 -3.32 -29.06
N PRO A 64 -28.64 -4.57 -28.58
CA PRO A 64 -28.82 -4.97 -27.18
C PRO A 64 -27.50 -5.08 -26.39
N ILE A 65 -27.60 -4.94 -25.06
CA ILE A 65 -26.52 -5.08 -24.06
C ILE A 65 -25.57 -6.20 -24.51
N ALA A 66 -24.31 -5.86 -24.78
CA ALA A 66 -23.31 -6.85 -25.20
C ALA A 66 -23.27 -7.98 -24.17
N THR A 67 -23.56 -9.21 -24.61
CA THR A 67 -23.37 -10.37 -23.74
C THR A 67 -21.91 -10.45 -23.32
N PHE A 68 -21.65 -11.18 -22.25
CA PHE A 68 -20.30 -11.36 -21.76
C PHE A 68 -19.42 -12.05 -22.81
N GLU A 69 -19.93 -13.06 -23.51
CA GLU A 69 -19.26 -13.76 -24.61
C GLU A 69 -18.95 -12.81 -25.78
N ARG A 70 -19.89 -11.90 -26.10
CA ARG A 70 -19.67 -10.87 -27.12
C ARG A 70 -18.59 -9.89 -26.69
N THR A 71 -18.59 -9.48 -25.42
CA THR A 71 -17.55 -8.60 -24.85
C THR A 71 -16.18 -9.26 -24.91
N MET A 72 -16.10 -10.54 -24.57
CA MET A 72 -14.88 -11.34 -24.63
C MET A 72 -14.35 -11.48 -26.05
N SER A 73 -15.24 -11.78 -27.01
CA SER A 73 -14.89 -11.87 -28.42
C SER A 73 -14.34 -10.53 -28.94
N LEU A 74 -15.01 -9.41 -28.62
CA LEU A 74 -14.53 -8.07 -28.99
C LEU A 74 -13.16 -7.74 -28.38
N LEU A 75 -12.88 -8.18 -27.16
CA LEU A 75 -11.57 -7.98 -26.55
C LEU A 75 -10.49 -8.79 -27.25
N VAL A 76 -10.76 -10.06 -27.53
CA VAL A 76 -9.88 -10.92 -28.34
C VAL A 76 -9.61 -10.30 -29.71
N ASP A 77 -10.63 -9.74 -30.37
CA ASP A 77 -10.49 -9.12 -31.68
C ASP A 77 -9.59 -7.87 -31.66
N VAL A 78 -9.59 -7.12 -30.56
CA VAL A 78 -8.86 -5.84 -30.46
C VAL A 78 -7.47 -5.97 -29.86
N MET A 79 -7.20 -7.00 -29.04
CA MET A 79 -5.90 -7.22 -28.41
C MET A 79 -4.70 -7.22 -29.38
N PRO A 80 -4.78 -7.81 -30.59
CA PRO A 80 -3.70 -7.74 -31.59
C PRO A 80 -3.31 -6.32 -32.01
N SER A 81 -4.22 -5.35 -31.86
CA SER A 81 -3.95 -3.93 -32.15
C SER A 81 -3.35 -3.18 -30.97
N LEU A 82 -3.15 -3.84 -29.82
CA LEU A 82 -2.60 -3.25 -28.59
C LEU A 82 -1.12 -3.65 -28.42
N ASP A 83 -0.32 -3.51 -29.47
CA ASP A 83 1.09 -3.93 -29.50
C ASP A 83 1.99 -3.18 -28.50
N GLN A 84 1.61 -1.99 -28.05
CA GLN A 84 2.38 -1.17 -27.10
C GLN A 84 2.04 -1.40 -25.61
N VAL A 85 1.26 -2.44 -25.29
CA VAL A 85 0.93 -2.77 -23.89
C VAL A 85 2.16 -3.27 -23.15
N ARG A 86 2.44 -2.66 -21.99
CA ARG A 86 3.50 -3.09 -21.08
C ARG A 86 3.00 -3.59 -19.73
N LEU A 87 1.78 -3.19 -19.36
CA LEU A 87 1.13 -3.63 -18.14
C LEU A 87 -0.23 -4.23 -18.50
N LEU A 88 -0.40 -5.48 -18.07
CA LEU A 88 -1.67 -6.18 -18.12
C LEU A 88 -2.13 -6.45 -16.70
N SER A 89 -3.33 -5.99 -16.36
CA SER A 89 -3.99 -6.31 -15.10
C SER A 89 -5.32 -6.99 -15.36
N ILE A 90 -5.46 -8.21 -14.84
CA ILE A 90 -6.69 -9.01 -14.91
C ILE A 90 -7.15 -9.26 -13.48
N ASP A 91 -8.37 -8.86 -13.19
CA ASP A 91 -9.05 -9.02 -11.90
C ASP A 91 -10.29 -9.86 -12.13
N CYS A 92 -10.26 -11.15 -11.82
CA CYS A 92 -11.35 -12.09 -12.05
C CYS A 92 -11.74 -12.87 -10.80
N TRP A 93 -11.59 -12.28 -9.61
CA TRP A 93 -11.87 -12.97 -8.34
C TRP A 93 -13.36 -13.28 -8.14
N ASP A 94 -14.25 -12.50 -8.76
CA ASP A 94 -15.71 -12.61 -8.69
C ASP A 94 -16.32 -13.21 -9.97
N LEU A 95 -15.51 -13.78 -10.86
CA LEU A 95 -16.04 -14.49 -12.03
C LEU A 95 -16.47 -15.91 -11.65
N ASP A 96 -17.47 -16.41 -12.38
CA ASP A 96 -17.90 -17.80 -12.29
C ASP A 96 -16.70 -18.72 -12.58
N PRO A 97 -16.43 -19.74 -11.74
CA PRO A 97 -15.31 -20.66 -11.95
C PRO A 97 -15.34 -21.43 -13.28
N ASN A 98 -16.51 -21.57 -13.91
CA ASN A 98 -16.64 -22.21 -15.22
C ASN A 98 -16.20 -21.30 -16.37
N PHE A 99 -15.80 -20.07 -16.06
CA PHE A 99 -15.44 -19.11 -17.07
C PHE A 99 -14.08 -19.41 -17.71
N ASN A 100 -14.07 -19.50 -19.04
CA ASN A 100 -12.85 -19.76 -19.79
C ASN A 100 -12.07 -18.47 -20.10
N LEU A 101 -11.03 -18.19 -19.31
CA LEU A 101 -10.09 -17.08 -19.54
C LEU A 101 -9.11 -17.33 -20.69
N GLN A 102 -8.98 -18.57 -21.16
CA GLN A 102 -7.93 -18.98 -22.09
C GLN A 102 -7.91 -18.19 -23.41
N PRO A 103 -9.04 -17.84 -24.06
CA PRO A 103 -9.02 -17.07 -25.30
C PRO A 103 -8.38 -15.69 -25.12
N ILE A 104 -8.70 -14.98 -24.03
CA ILE A 104 -8.10 -13.68 -23.73
C ILE A 104 -6.62 -13.82 -23.42
N LEU A 105 -6.24 -14.78 -22.57
CA LEU A 105 -4.85 -14.95 -22.16
C LEU A 105 -3.98 -15.31 -23.37
N THR A 106 -4.39 -16.29 -24.16
CA THR A 106 -3.66 -16.72 -25.37
C THR A 106 -3.48 -15.58 -26.35
N THR A 107 -4.52 -14.75 -26.54
CA THR A 107 -4.45 -13.59 -27.44
C THR A 107 -3.55 -12.50 -26.88
N ALA A 108 -3.59 -12.23 -25.58
CA ALA A 108 -2.70 -11.27 -24.94
C ALA A 108 -1.22 -11.67 -25.10
N TRP A 109 -0.91 -12.95 -24.88
CA TRP A 109 0.46 -13.46 -25.03
C TRP A 109 0.98 -13.37 -26.47
N SER A 110 0.15 -13.72 -27.45
CA SER A 110 0.54 -13.63 -28.87
C SER A 110 0.60 -12.21 -29.40
N SER A 111 -0.20 -11.29 -28.85
CA SER A 111 -0.31 -9.90 -29.33
C SER A 111 0.77 -9.00 -28.75
N PHE A 112 0.92 -8.98 -27.42
CA PHE A 112 1.80 -8.04 -26.73
C PHE A 112 2.57 -8.68 -25.56
N GLY A 113 2.48 -10.01 -25.38
CA GLY A 113 3.25 -10.76 -24.39
C GLY A 113 4.76 -10.43 -24.39
N PRO A 114 5.43 -10.36 -25.56
CA PRO A 114 6.83 -9.95 -25.65
C PRO A 114 7.13 -8.55 -25.09
N ASN A 115 6.15 -7.64 -25.05
CA ASN A 115 6.33 -6.27 -24.56
C ASN A 115 5.93 -6.08 -23.10
N LEU A 116 5.31 -7.08 -22.47
CA LEU A 116 4.86 -7.01 -21.08
C LEU A 116 6.04 -6.95 -20.11
N THR A 117 6.04 -5.91 -19.29
CA THR A 117 6.97 -5.72 -18.16
C THR A 117 6.28 -5.94 -16.82
N THR A 118 4.95 -5.82 -16.77
CA THR A 118 4.15 -5.96 -15.55
C THR A 118 2.90 -6.79 -15.78
N LEU A 119 2.69 -7.78 -14.93
CA LEU A 119 1.49 -8.61 -14.90
C LEU A 119 0.88 -8.53 -13.49
N VAL A 120 -0.37 -8.11 -13.42
CA VAL A 120 -1.19 -8.17 -12.22
C VAL A 120 -2.31 -9.17 -12.48
N PHE A 121 -2.38 -10.23 -11.68
CA PHE A 121 -3.37 -11.28 -11.84
C PHE A 121 -4.07 -11.53 -10.51
N LYS A 122 -5.33 -11.08 -10.42
CA LYS A 122 -6.16 -11.19 -9.22
C LYS A 122 -7.27 -12.18 -9.49
N THR A 123 -7.29 -13.31 -8.80
CA THR A 123 -8.27 -14.37 -9.05
C THR A 123 -8.38 -15.28 -7.84
N ASN A 124 -9.27 -16.26 -7.90
CA ASN A 124 -9.23 -17.40 -7.00
C ASN A 124 -8.27 -18.48 -7.54
N LEU A 125 -7.99 -19.52 -6.76
CA LEU A 125 -7.01 -20.56 -7.17
C LEU A 125 -7.42 -21.31 -8.45
N ASP A 126 -8.71 -21.41 -8.76
CA ASP A 126 -9.21 -22.07 -9.98
C ASP A 126 -8.85 -21.30 -11.26
N GLY A 127 -8.53 -19.99 -11.16
CA GLY A 127 -8.13 -19.17 -12.31
C GLY A 127 -6.71 -19.42 -12.82
N PHE A 128 -5.80 -19.89 -11.96
CA PHE A 128 -4.39 -20.07 -12.28
C PHE A 128 -4.07 -21.22 -13.25
N PRO A 129 -4.80 -22.35 -13.24
CA PRO A 129 -4.72 -23.33 -14.32
C PRO A 129 -4.93 -22.71 -15.70
N HIS A 130 -5.86 -21.76 -15.87
CA HIS A 130 -6.06 -21.07 -17.16
C HIS A 130 -4.85 -20.20 -17.54
N LEU A 131 -4.27 -19.48 -16.58
CA LEU A 131 -3.06 -18.69 -16.78
C LEU A 131 -1.92 -19.56 -17.30
N THR A 132 -1.65 -20.68 -16.64
CA THR A 132 -0.54 -21.56 -17.00
C THR A 132 -0.79 -22.38 -18.26
N ALA A 133 -2.00 -22.92 -18.44
CA ALA A 133 -2.38 -23.68 -19.64
C ALA A 133 -2.33 -22.83 -20.92
N SER A 134 -2.49 -21.51 -20.81
CA SER A 134 -2.34 -20.58 -21.93
C SER A 134 -0.88 -20.37 -22.39
N SER A 135 0.10 -21.01 -21.74
CA SER A 135 1.53 -20.99 -22.11
C SER A 135 2.07 -19.56 -22.30
N PRO A 136 2.12 -18.76 -21.22
CA PRO A 136 2.49 -17.34 -21.31
C PRO A 136 3.91 -17.14 -21.87
N VAL A 137 4.03 -16.35 -22.92
CA VAL A 137 5.31 -15.94 -23.52
C VAL A 137 5.58 -14.49 -23.14
N VAL A 138 6.27 -14.30 -22.00
CA VAL A 138 6.47 -12.99 -21.36
C VAL A 138 7.95 -12.75 -20.99
N PRO A 139 8.88 -12.78 -21.96
CA PRO A 139 10.33 -12.76 -21.71
C PRO A 139 10.85 -11.48 -21.03
N ASN A 140 10.09 -10.38 -21.09
CA ASN A 140 10.46 -9.09 -20.52
C ASN A 140 9.75 -8.78 -19.19
N LEU A 141 9.05 -9.76 -18.60
CA LEU A 141 8.24 -9.56 -17.40
C LEU A 141 9.13 -9.36 -16.16
N THR A 142 9.26 -8.12 -15.69
CA THR A 142 10.07 -7.79 -14.52
C THR A 142 9.25 -7.66 -13.24
N THR A 143 7.93 -7.45 -13.35
CA THR A 143 7.04 -7.25 -12.19
C THR A 143 5.85 -8.20 -12.26
N LEU A 144 5.68 -8.99 -11.21
CA LEU A 144 4.56 -9.91 -11.05
C LEU A 144 3.81 -9.62 -9.75
N GLU A 145 2.51 -9.35 -9.86
CA GLU A 145 1.59 -9.25 -8.72
C GLU A 145 0.52 -10.33 -8.85
N LEU A 146 0.46 -11.21 -7.85
CA LEU A 146 -0.56 -12.23 -7.73
C LEU A 146 -1.42 -11.93 -6.50
N GLU A 147 -2.73 -11.79 -6.70
CA GLU A 147 -3.69 -11.66 -5.61
C GLU A 147 -4.69 -12.83 -5.67
N ILE A 148 -4.60 -13.70 -4.68
CA ILE A 148 -5.34 -14.94 -4.57
C ILE A 148 -6.43 -14.78 -3.52
N THR A 149 -7.68 -14.66 -3.97
CA THR A 149 -8.84 -14.47 -3.12
C THR A 149 -9.55 -15.79 -2.79
N VAL A 150 -10.46 -15.74 -1.83
CA VAL A 150 -11.35 -16.89 -1.54
C VAL A 150 -12.42 -16.96 -2.63
N ASN A 151 -12.63 -18.15 -3.18
CA ASN A 151 -13.71 -18.40 -4.13
C ASN A 151 -15.07 -18.26 -3.41
N LEU A 152 -15.81 -17.19 -3.69
CA LEU A 152 -17.12 -16.92 -3.07
C LEU A 152 -18.24 -17.86 -3.59
N TYR A 153 -18.03 -18.47 -4.76
CA TYR A 153 -19.00 -19.38 -5.38
C TYR A 153 -18.84 -20.81 -4.88
N ASN A 154 -17.62 -21.19 -4.48
CA ASN A 154 -17.36 -22.52 -3.95
C ASN A 154 -17.56 -22.57 -2.43
N ARG A 155 -18.76 -23.01 -2.01
CA ARG A 155 -19.08 -23.20 -0.58
C ARG A 155 -18.33 -24.39 0.05
N SER A 156 -17.83 -25.32 -0.77
CA SER A 156 -17.09 -26.50 -0.32
C SER A 156 -15.63 -26.40 -0.77
N ARG A 157 -14.78 -25.80 0.07
CA ARG A 157 -13.35 -25.68 -0.23
C ARG A 157 -12.69 -27.05 -0.35
N GLU A 158 -12.06 -27.30 -1.49
CA GLU A 158 -11.27 -28.49 -1.76
C GLU A 158 -9.77 -28.18 -1.57
N PHE A 159 -9.32 -28.19 -0.32
CA PHE A 159 -7.93 -27.84 0.04
C PHE A 159 -6.87 -28.56 -0.81
N LYS A 160 -7.10 -29.83 -1.17
CA LYS A 160 -6.16 -30.60 -1.99
C LYS A 160 -5.98 -29.99 -3.39
N LYS A 161 -7.08 -29.58 -4.03
CA LYS A 161 -7.07 -28.95 -5.36
C LYS A 161 -6.45 -27.55 -5.31
N GLU A 162 -6.74 -26.82 -4.25
CA GLU A 162 -6.15 -25.50 -3.99
C GLU A 162 -4.62 -25.58 -3.81
N LEU A 163 -4.13 -26.55 -3.04
CA LEU A 163 -2.69 -26.82 -2.90
C LEU A 163 -2.05 -27.27 -4.21
N ASP A 164 -2.71 -28.15 -4.97
CA ASP A 164 -2.28 -28.59 -6.29
C ASP A 164 -2.12 -27.40 -7.25
N SER A 165 -3.03 -26.41 -7.19
CA SER A 165 -2.94 -25.17 -7.97
C SER A 165 -1.70 -24.35 -7.62
N LEU A 166 -1.41 -24.18 -6.33
CA LEU A 166 -0.19 -23.49 -5.88
C LEU A 166 1.07 -24.21 -6.36
N GLU A 167 1.12 -25.53 -6.19
CA GLU A 167 2.30 -26.35 -6.42
C GLU A 167 2.59 -26.57 -7.91
N ASN A 168 1.58 -26.95 -8.69
CA ASN A 168 1.77 -27.43 -10.06
C ASN A 168 1.51 -26.36 -11.12
N HIS A 169 0.90 -25.24 -10.75
CA HIS A 169 0.63 -24.13 -11.67
C HIS A 169 1.39 -22.87 -11.26
N ILE A 170 1.17 -22.36 -10.05
CA ILE A 170 1.66 -21.03 -9.66
C ILE A 170 3.17 -21.02 -9.43
N ALA A 171 3.70 -21.96 -8.63
CA ALA A 171 5.13 -21.98 -8.32
C ALA A 171 6.03 -22.20 -9.56
N PRO A 172 5.70 -23.11 -10.51
CA PRO A 172 6.47 -23.28 -11.74
C PRO A 172 6.45 -22.03 -12.62
N PHE A 173 5.30 -21.34 -12.70
CA PHE A 173 5.20 -20.09 -13.44
C PHE A 173 6.12 -19.02 -12.86
N ILE A 174 6.11 -18.79 -11.54
CA ILE A 174 7.01 -17.84 -10.88
C ILE A 174 8.48 -18.25 -11.09
N SER A 175 8.78 -19.54 -10.95
CA SER A 175 10.13 -20.09 -11.11
C SER A 175 10.69 -19.85 -12.50
N SER A 176 9.84 -19.91 -13.53
CA SER A 176 10.23 -19.62 -14.92
C SER A 176 10.71 -18.18 -15.14
N LEU A 177 10.33 -17.25 -14.25
CA LEU A 177 10.68 -15.82 -14.33
C LEU A 177 11.91 -15.47 -13.48
N SER A 178 12.48 -16.43 -12.74
CA SER A 178 13.51 -16.21 -11.72
C SER A 178 14.74 -15.43 -12.20
N LEU A 179 15.13 -15.58 -13.47
CA LEU A 179 16.30 -14.92 -14.05
C LEU A 179 16.12 -13.41 -14.30
N HIS A 180 14.87 -12.93 -14.40
CA HIS A 180 14.58 -11.54 -14.78
C HIS A 180 13.56 -10.83 -13.88
N LEU A 181 12.88 -11.54 -12.98
CA LEU A 181 11.92 -10.95 -12.07
C LEU A 181 12.62 -9.98 -11.10
N GLU A 182 12.19 -8.72 -11.12
CA GLU A 182 12.73 -7.65 -10.26
C GLU A 182 11.82 -7.32 -9.08
N SER A 183 10.52 -7.54 -9.23
CA SER A 183 9.51 -7.27 -8.22
C SER A 183 8.46 -8.36 -8.19
N PHE A 184 8.24 -8.92 -6.99
CA PHE A 184 7.26 -9.96 -6.74
C PHE A 184 6.33 -9.54 -5.61
N THR A 185 5.03 -9.47 -5.92
CA THR A 185 3.98 -9.27 -4.94
C THR A 185 3.08 -10.50 -4.90
N PHE A 186 2.90 -11.05 -3.71
CA PHE A 186 2.04 -12.20 -3.46
C PHE A 186 1.08 -11.87 -2.33
N PHE A 187 -0.21 -11.82 -2.67
CA PHE A 187 -1.29 -11.63 -1.72
C PHE A 187 -2.13 -12.90 -1.69
N LEU A 188 -2.18 -13.58 -0.55
CA LEU A 188 -3.07 -14.70 -0.29
C LEU A 188 -4.13 -14.38 0.78
N TRP A 189 -5.39 -14.65 0.46
CA TRP A 189 -6.50 -14.59 1.42
C TRP A 189 -6.81 -15.92 2.10
N SER A 190 -6.44 -17.05 1.50
CA SER A 190 -6.73 -18.38 2.04
C SER A 190 -5.75 -18.82 3.12
N ASP A 191 -6.18 -19.64 4.06
CA ASP A 191 -5.38 -20.23 5.13
C ASP A 191 -4.60 -21.51 4.74
N LEU A 192 -4.09 -21.56 3.50
CA LEU A 192 -3.39 -22.71 2.93
C LEU A 192 -1.94 -22.79 3.33
N ASP A 193 -1.45 -23.97 3.72
CA ASP A 193 -0.03 -24.24 3.96
C ASP A 193 0.84 -23.95 2.72
N LEU A 194 1.72 -22.95 2.83
CA LEU A 194 2.58 -22.48 1.75
C LEU A 194 3.99 -23.09 1.78
N SER A 195 4.26 -24.00 2.72
CA SER A 195 5.58 -24.62 2.86
C SER A 195 6.03 -25.26 1.54
N ILE A 196 5.17 -26.05 0.91
CA ILE A 196 5.45 -26.72 -0.38
C ILE A 196 5.62 -25.70 -1.51
N PHE A 197 4.78 -24.66 -1.54
CA PHE A 197 4.81 -23.62 -2.56
C PHE A 197 6.19 -22.93 -2.63
N PHE A 198 6.73 -22.49 -1.50
CA PHE A 198 8.05 -21.87 -1.47
C PHE A 198 9.20 -22.87 -1.66
N ASN A 199 9.03 -24.13 -1.24
CA ASN A 199 10.03 -25.19 -1.49
C ASN A 199 10.22 -25.50 -2.99
N ARG A 200 9.26 -25.14 -3.84
CA ARG A 200 9.36 -25.29 -5.31
C ARG A 200 10.15 -24.19 -5.99
N PHE A 201 10.45 -23.08 -5.32
CA PHE A 201 11.22 -22.00 -5.91
C PHE A 201 12.68 -22.40 -6.17
N PRO A 202 13.30 -21.88 -7.24
CA PRO A 202 14.68 -22.16 -7.57
C PRO A 202 15.64 -21.59 -6.53
N ASP A 203 16.90 -22.00 -6.61
CA ASP A 203 17.94 -21.55 -5.70
C ASP A 203 18.34 -20.09 -5.88
N ARG A 204 17.92 -19.42 -6.98
CA ARG A 204 18.35 -18.06 -7.30
C ARG A 204 17.28 -17.23 -8.01
N PHE A 205 17.22 -15.96 -7.61
CA PHE A 205 16.47 -14.85 -8.20
C PHE A 205 17.40 -13.64 -8.33
N ASP A 206 18.20 -13.62 -9.39
CA ASP A 206 19.37 -12.74 -9.51
C ASP A 206 19.05 -11.23 -9.58
N ARG A 207 17.82 -10.90 -9.96
CA ARG A 207 17.38 -9.51 -10.15
C ARG A 207 16.32 -9.06 -9.17
N LEU A 208 15.88 -9.92 -8.26
CA LEU A 208 14.76 -9.66 -7.37
C LEU A 208 15.13 -8.62 -6.31
N LYS A 209 14.65 -7.40 -6.51
CA LYS A 209 14.91 -6.23 -5.66
C LYS A 209 13.76 -5.98 -4.68
N HIS A 210 12.54 -6.39 -5.03
CA HIS A 210 11.35 -6.07 -4.27
C HIS A 210 10.52 -7.32 -4.02
N VAL A 211 10.23 -7.59 -2.76
CA VAL A 211 9.36 -8.70 -2.35
C VAL A 211 8.27 -8.15 -1.43
N SER A 212 7.02 -8.38 -1.81
CA SER A 212 5.85 -8.03 -1.02
C SER A 212 4.99 -9.26 -0.78
N LEU A 213 4.90 -9.66 0.47
CA LEU A 213 4.23 -10.87 0.92
C LEU A 213 3.11 -10.48 1.88
N ARG A 214 1.87 -10.66 1.44
CA ARG A 214 0.68 -10.44 2.25
C ARG A 214 -0.13 -11.73 2.37
N MET A 215 -0.04 -12.39 3.52
CA MET A 215 -0.66 -13.70 3.71
C MET A 215 -1.03 -13.93 5.17
N PRO A 216 -2.00 -14.82 5.46
CA PRO A 216 -2.19 -15.29 6.82
C PRO A 216 -0.89 -15.96 7.27
N TYR A 217 -0.38 -15.69 8.47
CA TYR A 217 0.80 -16.39 9.02
C TYR A 217 0.44 -17.31 10.20
N ASN A 218 -0.84 -17.31 10.60
CA ASN A 218 -1.37 -18.04 11.75
C ASN A 218 -1.47 -19.57 11.54
N LYS A 219 -1.59 -20.02 10.29
CA LYS A 219 -1.80 -21.43 9.92
C LYS A 219 -0.84 -21.99 8.86
N PRO A 220 -0.27 -21.21 7.92
CA PRO A 220 0.26 -21.80 6.70
C PRO A 220 1.76 -22.12 6.67
N TYR A 221 2.43 -22.19 7.81
CA TYR A 221 3.87 -22.50 7.86
C TYR A 221 4.14 -23.60 8.88
N LYS A 222 3.90 -24.84 8.48
CA LYS A 222 4.45 -25.99 9.22
C LYS A 222 5.98 -26.05 9.04
N ASP A 223 6.48 -25.64 7.88
CA ASP A 223 7.89 -25.58 7.54
C ASP A 223 8.23 -24.25 6.82
N PRO A 224 8.91 -23.30 7.49
CA PRO A 224 9.30 -22.04 6.87
C PRO A 224 10.53 -22.14 5.94
N GLY A 225 11.19 -23.30 5.86
CA GLY A 225 12.51 -23.46 5.21
C GLY A 225 12.57 -22.90 3.79
N GLY A 226 11.56 -23.17 2.95
CA GLY A 226 11.50 -22.65 1.59
C GLY A 226 11.41 -21.13 1.51
N LEU A 227 10.61 -20.50 2.39
CA LEU A 227 10.49 -19.05 2.44
C LEU A 227 11.76 -18.39 2.98
N LEU A 228 12.38 -18.98 4.01
CA LEU A 228 13.68 -18.53 4.54
C LEU A 228 14.74 -18.57 3.45
N LYS A 229 14.83 -19.69 2.73
CA LYS A 229 15.71 -19.85 1.58
C LYS A 229 15.43 -18.79 0.53
N PHE A 230 14.17 -18.55 0.16
CA PHE A 230 13.78 -17.56 -0.84
C PHE A 230 14.24 -16.14 -0.47
N LEU A 231 14.11 -15.75 0.80
CA LEU A 231 14.51 -14.42 1.30
C LEU A 231 16.00 -14.30 1.63
N SER A 232 16.75 -15.41 1.63
CA SER A 232 18.17 -15.42 1.95
C SER A 232 19.01 -14.67 0.90
N PRO A 233 20.19 -14.14 1.26
CA PRO A 233 21.09 -13.49 0.31
C PRO A 233 21.64 -14.42 -0.78
N VAL A 234 21.57 -15.73 -0.58
CA VAL A 234 21.97 -16.72 -1.59
C VAL A 234 20.95 -16.72 -2.73
N THR A 235 19.67 -16.76 -2.39
CA THR A 235 18.58 -16.82 -3.37
C THR A 235 18.24 -15.44 -3.92
N SER A 236 18.17 -14.41 -3.06
CA SER A 236 17.76 -13.05 -3.42
C SER A 236 18.86 -12.04 -3.09
N PRO A 237 20.02 -12.08 -3.78
CA PRO A 237 21.22 -11.32 -3.40
C PRO A 237 21.08 -9.79 -3.51
N VAL A 238 20.11 -9.32 -4.30
CA VAL A 238 19.90 -7.89 -4.58
C VAL A 238 18.62 -7.34 -3.97
N LEU A 239 18.04 -8.04 -3.01
CA LEU A 239 16.82 -7.63 -2.32
C LEU A 239 17.04 -6.30 -1.57
N ARG A 240 16.23 -5.29 -1.89
CA ARG A 240 16.29 -3.94 -1.33
C ARG A 240 15.00 -3.54 -0.62
N GLU A 241 13.87 -4.07 -1.05
CA GLU A 241 12.58 -3.74 -0.47
C GLU A 241 11.87 -5.01 -0.04
N LEU A 242 11.56 -5.08 1.25
CA LEU A 242 10.86 -6.21 1.84
C LEU A 242 9.59 -5.72 2.52
N GLN A 243 8.46 -6.26 2.07
CA GLN A 243 7.18 -6.14 2.74
C GLN A 243 6.70 -7.51 3.21
N VAL A 244 6.52 -7.69 4.51
CA VAL A 244 5.99 -8.91 5.15
C VAL A 244 4.82 -8.49 6.02
N ARG A 245 3.61 -8.61 5.46
CA ARG A 245 2.37 -8.16 6.09
C ARG A 245 1.45 -9.31 6.39
N LEU A 246 0.95 -9.35 7.62
CA LEU A 246 -0.09 -10.29 7.98
C LEU A 246 -1.39 -9.90 7.28
N ASN A 247 -2.02 -10.88 6.63
CA ASN A 247 -3.40 -10.73 6.17
C ASN A 247 -4.34 -11.32 7.24
N PRO A 248 -4.96 -10.50 8.10
CA PRO A 248 -5.93 -11.01 9.06
C PRO A 248 -7.15 -11.52 8.30
N THR A 249 -7.34 -12.84 8.26
CA THR A 249 -8.61 -13.45 7.86
C THR A 249 -9.58 -13.35 9.05
N GLY A 250 -10.18 -12.17 9.27
CA GLY A 250 -11.14 -11.95 10.36
C GLY A 250 -11.01 -10.59 11.07
N ALA A 251 -11.95 -10.30 11.97
CA ALA A 251 -11.92 -9.12 12.82
C ALA A 251 -11.16 -9.44 14.12
N ALA A 252 -10.07 -8.69 14.36
CA ALA A 252 -9.07 -8.84 15.44
C ALA A 252 -8.05 -9.98 15.24
N LEU A 253 -6.77 -9.63 15.41
CA LEU A 253 -5.65 -10.57 15.41
C LEU A 253 -5.65 -11.38 16.70
N ASP A 254 -5.83 -12.70 16.58
CA ASP A 254 -5.62 -13.62 17.69
C ASP A 254 -4.12 -13.74 17.98
N ARG A 255 -3.67 -13.13 19.09
CA ARG A 255 -2.27 -13.15 19.52
C ARG A 255 -1.72 -14.56 19.74
N THR A 256 -2.58 -15.52 20.09
CA THR A 256 -2.14 -16.91 20.29
C THR A 256 -1.67 -17.55 18.99
N THR A 257 -2.15 -17.04 17.86
CA THR A 257 -1.78 -17.54 16.54
C THR A 257 -0.52 -16.90 15.95
N GLU A 258 0.07 -15.92 16.65
CA GLU A 258 1.26 -15.22 16.18
C GLU A 258 2.57 -15.96 16.50
N PHE A 259 2.53 -17.00 17.35
CA PHE A 259 3.73 -17.74 17.76
C PHE A 259 4.49 -18.31 16.55
N SER A 260 3.79 -18.93 15.60
CA SER A 260 4.38 -19.48 14.38
C SER A 260 5.04 -18.39 13.52
N LEU A 261 4.42 -17.21 13.44
CA LEU A 261 4.98 -16.05 12.74
C LEU A 261 6.24 -15.54 13.45
N VAL A 262 6.21 -15.43 14.78
CA VAL A 262 7.41 -15.09 15.56
C VAL A 262 8.52 -16.08 15.30
N GLN A 263 8.26 -17.38 15.39
CA GLN A 263 9.26 -18.41 15.18
C GLN A 263 9.91 -18.27 13.80
N PHE A 264 9.11 -18.05 12.75
CA PHE A 264 9.60 -17.77 11.40
C PHE A 264 10.51 -16.53 11.37
N LEU A 265 10.03 -15.40 11.91
CA LEU A 265 10.75 -14.13 11.92
C LEU A 265 12.07 -14.22 12.69
N THR A 266 12.07 -14.91 13.83
CA THR A 266 13.27 -15.16 14.64
C THR A 266 14.25 -16.05 13.89
N THR A 267 13.78 -17.13 13.25
CA THR A 267 14.64 -18.02 12.44
C THR A 267 15.30 -17.24 11.29
N LEU A 268 14.53 -16.38 10.62
CA LEU A 268 15.02 -15.51 9.55
C LEU A 268 16.08 -14.52 10.02
N SER A 269 15.93 -14.01 11.25
CA SER A 269 16.90 -13.13 11.89
C SER A 269 18.16 -13.90 12.31
N ASP A 270 18.01 -15.01 13.02
CA ASP A 270 19.12 -15.64 13.76
C ASP A 270 19.96 -16.56 12.87
N ASP A 271 19.34 -17.38 12.02
CA ASP A 271 20.05 -18.38 11.21
C ASP A 271 20.73 -17.77 9.97
N HIS A 272 20.30 -16.57 9.59
CA HIS A 272 20.80 -15.87 8.40
C HIS A 272 21.27 -14.46 8.74
N PRO A 273 22.43 -14.32 9.41
CA PRO A 273 22.94 -13.01 9.85
C PRO A 273 23.25 -12.05 8.71
N THR A 274 23.47 -12.58 7.50
CA THR A 274 23.71 -11.80 6.28
C THR A 274 22.42 -11.33 5.60
N SER A 275 21.26 -11.84 6.00
CA SER A 275 19.96 -11.37 5.51
C SER A 275 19.73 -9.92 5.94
N PHE A 276 19.09 -9.16 5.05
CA PHE A 276 18.64 -7.78 5.31
C PHE A 276 19.77 -6.82 5.69
N THR A 277 20.91 -6.94 5.02
CA THR A 277 22.07 -6.06 5.20
C THR A 277 22.09 -4.84 4.28
N SER A 278 21.15 -4.76 3.33
CA SER A 278 21.12 -3.67 2.32
C SER A 278 19.70 -3.25 1.96
N LEU A 279 18.75 -3.41 2.90
CA LEU A 279 17.38 -2.97 2.69
C LEU A 279 17.32 -1.45 2.63
N HIS A 280 16.61 -0.95 1.62
CA HIS A 280 16.22 0.44 1.45
C HIS A 280 14.82 0.68 2.02
N ALA A 281 13.94 -0.33 1.97
CA ALA A 281 12.61 -0.26 2.54
C ALA A 281 12.26 -1.54 3.31
N LEU A 282 11.70 -1.37 4.51
CA LEU A 282 11.18 -2.43 5.35
C LEU A 282 9.74 -2.11 5.75
N ASP A 283 8.78 -2.92 5.33
CA ASP A 283 7.38 -2.85 5.74
C ASP A 283 6.97 -4.17 6.40
N ILE A 284 6.86 -4.19 7.73
CA ILE A 284 6.73 -5.43 8.50
C ILE A 284 5.64 -5.33 9.56
N PHE A 285 4.95 -6.44 9.79
CA PHE A 285 4.18 -6.68 11.01
C PHE A 285 5.04 -7.45 12.03
N PRO A 286 5.59 -6.81 13.07
CA PRO A 286 6.52 -7.43 14.02
C PRO A 286 5.80 -8.22 15.13
N THR A 287 4.60 -8.75 14.86
CA THR A 287 3.73 -9.43 15.84
C THR A 287 3.38 -8.56 17.06
N HIS A 288 2.68 -9.10 18.06
CA HIS A 288 2.46 -8.49 19.39
C HIS A 288 3.37 -9.08 20.46
N LEU A 289 4.14 -10.11 20.12
CA LEU A 289 5.09 -10.75 21.03
C LEU A 289 6.40 -9.93 21.07
N PRO A 290 7.17 -9.98 22.18
CA PRO A 290 8.44 -9.24 22.29
C PRO A 290 9.48 -9.63 21.24
N GLU A 291 9.57 -10.92 20.91
CA GLU A 291 10.55 -11.46 19.96
C GLU A 291 10.39 -10.84 18.56
N GLY A 292 9.17 -10.54 18.14
CA GLY A 292 8.94 -9.88 16.86
C GLY A 292 9.50 -8.45 16.80
N LEU A 293 9.54 -7.74 17.93
CA LEU A 293 10.26 -6.45 18.02
C LEU A 293 11.78 -6.64 17.95
N THR A 294 12.31 -7.70 18.57
CA THR A 294 13.74 -8.04 18.45
C THR A 294 14.13 -8.29 16.99
N VAL A 295 13.28 -8.97 16.22
CA VAL A 295 13.51 -9.18 14.78
C VAL A 295 13.49 -7.86 14.01
N LEU A 296 12.52 -6.98 14.31
CA LEU A 296 12.48 -5.64 13.72
C LEU A 296 13.75 -4.85 14.01
N HIS A 297 14.19 -4.81 15.28
CA HIS A 297 15.42 -4.14 15.69
C HIS A 297 16.64 -4.67 14.94
N THR A 298 16.77 -6.00 14.89
CA THR A 298 17.89 -6.66 14.21
C THR A 298 17.89 -6.34 12.72
N SER A 299 16.72 -6.34 12.08
CA SER A 299 16.58 -5.99 10.66
C SER A 299 16.97 -4.54 10.38
N ILE A 300 16.59 -3.61 11.25
CA ILE A 300 16.99 -2.19 11.14
C ILE A 300 18.51 -2.06 11.32
N LEU A 301 19.07 -2.66 12.37
CA LEU A 301 20.51 -2.58 12.68
C LEU A 301 21.39 -3.11 11.53
N ARG A 302 20.93 -4.15 10.82
CA ARG A 302 21.66 -4.71 9.68
C ARG A 302 21.63 -3.82 8.45
N SER A 303 20.62 -2.95 8.30
CA SER A 303 20.43 -2.08 7.14
C SER A 303 20.64 -0.60 7.44
N THR A 304 21.31 -0.23 8.53
CA THR A 304 21.44 1.17 8.98
C THR A 304 21.98 2.11 7.90
N GLU A 305 22.94 1.64 7.10
CA GLU A 305 23.58 2.44 6.04
C GLU A 305 22.66 2.71 4.85
N THR A 306 21.71 1.82 4.57
CA THR A 306 20.89 1.86 3.34
C THR A 306 19.42 2.18 3.58
N LEU A 307 18.92 1.97 4.80
CA LEU A 307 17.49 2.02 5.11
C LEU A 307 16.95 3.44 5.00
N ARG A 308 15.97 3.62 4.12
CA ARG A 308 15.29 4.90 3.84
C ARG A 308 13.85 4.92 4.33
N ASN A 309 13.17 3.79 4.24
CA ASN A 309 11.74 3.71 4.54
C ASN A 309 11.46 2.59 5.53
N VAL A 310 10.80 2.91 6.64
CA VAL A 310 10.36 1.92 7.62
C VAL A 310 8.86 2.06 7.86
N SER A 311 8.14 0.96 7.73
CA SER A 311 6.72 0.84 8.02
C SER A 311 6.48 -0.29 9.00
N ILE A 312 5.97 0.04 10.18
CA ILE A 312 5.56 -0.92 11.21
C ILE A 312 4.05 -1.00 11.16
N ARG A 313 3.52 -2.10 10.62
CA ARG A 313 2.08 -2.25 10.39
C ARG A 313 1.44 -2.97 11.56
N ASP A 314 0.12 -2.78 11.67
CA ASP A 314 -0.84 -3.63 12.39
C ASP A 314 -0.57 -3.90 13.90
N ARG A 315 0.52 -3.38 14.48
CA ARG A 315 0.83 -3.34 15.92
C ARG A 315 0.86 -1.90 16.41
N SER A 316 -0.02 -1.57 17.37
CA SER A 316 -0.01 -0.29 18.07
C SER A 316 1.12 -0.29 19.12
N LEU A 317 2.17 0.47 18.87
CA LEU A 317 3.35 0.53 19.72
C LEU A 317 3.03 1.25 21.04
N GLN A 318 3.56 0.73 22.14
CA GLN A 318 3.64 1.46 23.40
C GLN A 318 4.78 2.50 23.33
N PHE A 319 4.73 3.51 24.20
CA PHE A 319 5.73 4.57 24.21
C PHE A 319 7.17 4.04 24.39
N GLU A 320 7.39 3.11 25.33
CA GLU A 320 8.71 2.51 25.54
C GLU A 320 9.19 1.67 24.35
N GLU A 321 8.28 0.98 23.66
CA GLU A 321 8.61 0.24 22.42
C GLU A 321 9.01 1.21 21.31
N LEU A 322 8.23 2.29 21.13
CA LEU A 322 8.54 3.34 20.15
C LEU A 322 9.90 3.98 20.45
N LYS A 323 10.19 4.29 21.72
CA LYS A 323 11.47 4.86 22.15
C LYS A 323 12.66 3.96 21.79
N ALA A 324 12.52 2.66 22.03
CA ALA A 324 13.54 1.69 21.68
C ALA A 324 13.75 1.63 20.15
N ILE A 325 12.67 1.61 19.36
CA ILE A 325 12.74 1.63 17.89
C ILE A 325 13.37 2.92 17.37
N VAL A 326 12.95 4.09 17.88
CA VAL A 326 13.49 5.41 17.49
C VAL A 326 14.98 5.50 17.79
N THR A 327 15.44 4.94 18.91
CA THR A 327 16.87 4.90 19.28
C THR A 327 17.68 4.14 18.23
N VAL A 328 17.17 3.01 17.73
CA VAL A 328 17.83 2.22 16.69
C VAL A 328 17.75 2.92 15.32
N LEU A 329 16.57 3.46 14.96
CA LEU A 329 16.36 4.20 13.72
C LEU A 329 17.20 5.48 13.63
N GLY A 330 17.55 6.09 14.77
CA GLY A 330 18.45 7.25 14.82
C GLY A 330 19.85 6.97 14.27
N GLN A 331 20.23 5.69 14.13
CA GLN A 331 21.48 5.26 13.50
C GLN A 331 21.36 5.18 11.96
N CYS A 332 20.15 5.27 11.40
CA CYS A 332 19.91 5.20 9.97
C CYS A 332 20.01 6.60 9.34
N GLU A 333 21.20 6.99 8.89
CA GLU A 333 21.45 8.34 8.33
C GLU A 333 20.61 8.65 7.08
N CYS A 334 20.22 7.60 6.35
CA CYS A 334 19.41 7.71 5.13
C CYS A 334 17.89 7.67 5.39
N LEU A 335 17.43 7.55 6.64
CA LEU A 335 16.00 7.39 6.93
C LEU A 335 15.20 8.63 6.51
N GLU A 336 14.27 8.44 5.57
CA GLU A 336 13.43 9.49 5.01
C GLU A 336 11.96 9.36 5.43
N MET A 337 11.47 8.12 5.59
CA MET A 337 10.07 7.83 5.85
C MET A 337 9.90 6.87 7.02
N LEU A 338 9.01 7.24 7.95
CA LEU A 338 8.60 6.39 9.05
C LEU A 338 7.07 6.31 9.10
N ARG A 339 6.55 5.09 9.13
CA ARG A 339 5.15 4.79 9.36
C ARG A 339 5.00 3.80 10.52
N PHE A 340 4.06 4.06 11.42
CA PHE A 340 3.73 3.14 12.50
C PHE A 340 2.33 3.40 13.07
N ASN A 341 1.91 2.56 14.00
CA ASN A 341 0.65 2.72 14.71
C ASN A 341 0.90 3.02 16.20
N LEU A 342 0.02 3.82 16.82
CA LEU A 342 0.03 4.16 18.24
C LEU A 342 -1.37 4.05 18.84
N SER A 343 -1.46 3.80 20.14
CA SER A 343 -2.72 3.92 20.89
C SER A 343 -3.01 5.36 21.34
N ARG A 344 -1.96 6.17 21.53
CA ARG A 344 -2.05 7.55 22.01
C ARG A 344 -1.00 8.43 21.35
N LEU A 345 -1.41 9.62 20.92
CA LEU A 345 -0.54 10.68 20.41
C LEU A 345 -0.55 11.87 21.38
N ASP A 346 0.61 12.19 21.94
CA ASP A 346 0.86 13.35 22.80
C ASP A 346 2.21 14.00 22.48
N VAL A 347 2.56 15.06 23.22
CA VAL A 347 3.78 15.83 22.97
C VAL A 347 5.05 15.02 23.19
N ASP A 348 5.04 14.06 24.11
CA ASP A 348 6.22 13.23 24.41
C ASP A 348 6.58 12.34 23.20
N VAL A 349 5.58 11.82 22.49
CA VAL A 349 5.78 11.13 21.21
C VAL A 349 6.39 12.06 20.16
N VAL A 350 5.91 13.31 20.08
CA VAL A 350 6.42 14.28 19.11
C VAL A 350 7.86 14.66 19.44
N ASP A 351 8.17 14.96 20.70
CA ASP A 351 9.51 15.27 21.18
C ASP A 351 10.46 14.11 20.88
N LEU A 352 10.07 12.87 21.20
CA LEU A 352 10.85 11.67 20.90
C LEU A 352 11.21 11.57 19.41
N LEU A 353 10.25 11.77 18.51
CA LEU A 353 10.47 11.68 17.06
C LEU A 353 11.32 12.85 16.53
N ALA A 354 11.05 14.07 16.98
CA ALA A 354 11.74 15.26 16.51
C ALA A 354 13.22 15.24 16.90
N PHE A 355 13.53 14.84 18.15
CA PHE A 355 14.90 14.77 18.65
C PHE A 355 15.61 13.48 18.24
N GLY A 356 14.89 12.35 18.17
CA GLY A 356 15.46 11.06 17.79
C GLY A 356 15.69 10.92 16.28
N LEU A 357 14.84 11.54 15.45
CA LEU A 357 14.86 11.42 13.98
C LEU A 357 14.80 12.81 13.31
N PRO A 358 15.78 13.70 13.56
CA PRO A 358 15.75 15.06 13.04
C PRO A 358 15.82 15.13 11.50
N GLY A 359 16.36 14.10 10.86
CA GLY A 359 16.45 13.97 9.40
C GLY A 359 15.19 13.50 8.70
N LEU A 360 14.18 13.04 9.44
CA LEU A 360 12.97 12.42 8.88
C LEU A 360 12.20 13.41 8.00
N LYS A 361 11.82 12.98 6.79
CA LYS A 361 11.10 13.82 5.82
C LYS A 361 9.60 13.53 5.78
N ARG A 362 9.19 12.29 6.03
CA ARG A 362 7.79 11.85 5.97
C ARG A 362 7.44 11.02 7.19
N LEU A 363 6.35 11.40 7.85
CA LEU A 363 5.85 10.73 9.05
C LEU A 363 4.39 10.33 8.84
N SER A 364 4.09 9.06 9.12
CA SER A 364 2.76 8.50 8.93
C SER A 364 2.30 7.74 10.19
N ILE A 365 1.42 8.33 11.01
CA ILE A 365 0.96 7.73 12.27
C ILE A 365 -0.51 7.29 12.17
N LEU A 366 -0.77 6.00 12.37
CA LEU A 366 -2.12 5.47 12.55
C LEU A 366 -2.45 5.38 14.04
N ILE A 367 -3.54 6.01 14.45
CA ILE A 367 -4.00 6.06 15.84
C ILE A 367 -5.12 5.03 16.01
N ASP A 368 -4.86 4.04 16.85
CA ASP A 368 -5.75 2.92 17.18
C ASP A 368 -6.64 3.26 18.37
N GLU A 369 -7.92 3.51 18.10
CA GLU A 369 -8.92 3.85 19.11
C GLU A 369 -9.49 2.62 19.82
N SER A 370 -9.27 1.40 19.30
CA SER A 370 -9.92 0.20 19.81
C SER A 370 -9.50 -0.17 21.24
N ARG A 371 -8.36 0.36 21.71
CA ARG A 371 -7.75 0.00 22.99
C ARG A 371 -8.00 1.00 24.11
N ASN A 372 -8.40 2.24 23.80
CA ASN A 372 -8.51 3.33 24.78
C ASN A 372 -9.95 3.83 24.85
N ILE A 373 -10.76 3.21 25.73
CA ILE A 373 -12.14 3.63 26.01
C ILE A 373 -12.15 4.81 27.02
N VAL A 374 -11.14 4.88 27.90
CA VAL A 374 -11.12 5.80 29.04
C VAL A 374 -10.42 7.12 28.72
N GLU A 375 -9.34 7.08 27.94
CA GLU A 375 -8.52 8.25 27.61
C GLU A 375 -8.62 8.60 26.12
N PRO A 376 -8.56 9.89 25.76
CA PRO A 376 -8.56 10.28 24.37
C PRO A 376 -7.27 9.79 23.68
N SER A 377 -7.42 9.22 22.49
CA SER A 377 -6.31 8.71 21.67
C SER A 377 -5.38 9.81 21.14
N ILE A 378 -5.78 11.08 21.24
CA ILE A 378 -4.97 12.27 20.97
C ILE A 378 -5.10 13.17 22.21
N SER A 379 -3.97 13.59 22.78
CA SER A 379 -4.00 14.47 23.96
C SER A 379 -4.78 15.76 23.66
N PRO A 380 -5.71 16.18 24.54
CA PRO A 380 -6.48 17.41 24.33
C PRO A 380 -5.62 18.67 24.42
N THR A 381 -4.46 18.60 25.10
CA THR A 381 -3.51 19.70 25.28
C THR A 381 -2.44 19.77 24.19
N LEU A 382 -2.45 18.84 23.22
CA LEU A 382 -1.36 18.67 22.26
C LEU A 382 -1.01 19.95 21.50
N ASP A 383 -1.99 20.77 21.09
CA ASP A 383 -1.73 22.05 20.41
C ASP A 383 -0.99 23.06 21.31
N GLU A 384 -1.42 23.17 22.58
CA GLU A 384 -0.78 24.03 23.58
C GLU A 384 0.63 23.54 23.90
N ASP A 385 0.81 22.23 24.01
CA ASP A 385 2.09 21.60 24.29
C ASP A 385 3.08 21.78 23.12
N LEU A 386 2.61 21.62 21.87
CA LEU A 386 3.40 21.90 20.67
C LEU A 386 3.86 23.37 20.62
N ALA A 387 3.02 24.30 21.06
CA ALA A 387 3.37 25.73 21.12
C ALA A 387 4.46 26.07 22.14
N MET A 388 4.69 25.21 23.13
CA MET A 388 5.72 25.37 24.15
C MET A 388 7.08 24.75 23.76
N ARG A 389 7.22 24.24 22.52
CA ARG A 389 8.40 23.51 22.03
C ARG A 389 8.99 24.18 20.78
N ASP A 390 10.26 23.88 20.51
CA ASP A 390 10.94 24.34 19.29
C ASP A 390 11.34 23.15 18.43
N TYR A 391 10.66 23.00 17.28
CA TYR A 391 10.90 21.93 16.31
C TYR A 391 11.54 22.42 15.01
N ARG A 392 12.17 23.61 14.99
CA ARG A 392 12.79 24.17 13.77
C ARG A 392 13.90 23.30 13.18
N SER A 393 14.54 22.47 13.98
CA SER A 393 15.59 21.54 13.54
C SER A 393 15.06 20.28 12.86
N TRP A 394 13.77 19.95 13.06
CA TRP A 394 13.16 18.76 12.49
C TRP A 394 12.86 18.98 11.01
N LYS A 395 13.39 18.13 10.12
CA LYS A 395 13.29 18.28 8.66
C LYS A 395 11.99 17.71 8.06
N LEU A 396 10.97 17.54 8.89
CA LEU A 396 9.71 16.89 8.50
C LEU A 396 8.95 17.72 7.47
N ARG A 397 8.71 17.17 6.28
CA ARG A 397 8.02 17.87 5.18
C ARG A 397 6.58 17.43 5.02
N ASP A 398 6.32 16.14 5.22
CA ASP A 398 5.01 15.53 5.08
C ASP A 398 4.61 14.82 6.37
N ILE A 399 3.39 15.09 6.82
CA ILE A 399 2.77 14.40 7.95
C ILE A 399 1.41 13.85 7.55
N GLY A 400 1.18 12.59 7.87
CA GLY A 400 -0.13 11.94 7.78
C GLY A 400 -0.53 11.41 9.14
N LEU A 401 -1.71 11.81 9.61
CA LEU A 401 -2.35 11.22 10.79
C LEU A 401 -3.64 10.53 10.34
N TRP A 402 -3.82 9.29 10.79
CA TRP A 402 -5.04 8.52 10.55
C TRP A 402 -5.62 8.08 11.90
N ARG A 403 -6.93 8.05 12.01
CA ARG A 403 -7.66 7.63 13.20
C ARG A 403 -8.86 6.80 12.77
N ALA A 404 -8.98 5.59 13.32
CA ALA A 404 -10.01 4.62 12.94
C ALA A 404 -10.11 4.43 11.40
N GLY A 405 -8.95 4.32 10.72
CA GLY A 405 -8.88 4.15 9.26
C GLY A 405 -9.19 5.39 8.41
N SER A 406 -9.58 6.50 9.04
CA SER A 406 -9.88 7.76 8.35
C SER A 406 -8.78 8.79 8.58
N ARG A 407 -8.63 9.76 7.66
CA ARG A 407 -7.72 10.90 7.84
C ARG A 407 -8.19 11.72 9.05
N VAL A 408 -7.27 12.13 9.93
CA VAL A 408 -7.59 13.04 11.06
C VAL A 408 -7.98 14.42 10.54
N ASP A 409 -8.74 15.18 11.34
CA ASP A 409 -9.09 16.56 11.03
C ASP A 409 -7.85 17.39 10.67
N THR A 410 -7.99 18.21 9.62
CA THR A 410 -6.95 19.09 9.11
C THR A 410 -6.50 20.11 10.16
N ARG A 411 -7.33 20.47 11.14
CA ARG A 411 -6.95 21.39 12.22
C ARG A 411 -5.75 20.89 13.02
N LEU A 412 -5.69 19.59 13.32
CA LEU A 412 -4.56 19.03 14.05
C LEU A 412 -3.29 19.09 13.20
N LEU A 413 -3.36 18.75 11.91
CA LEU A 413 -2.20 18.87 11.03
C LEU A 413 -1.73 20.32 10.86
N GLN A 414 -2.66 21.27 10.86
CA GLN A 414 -2.33 22.69 10.87
C GLN A 414 -1.63 23.12 12.17
N ALA A 415 -2.00 22.55 13.32
CA ALA A 415 -1.26 22.77 14.56
C ALA A 415 0.20 22.30 14.42
N PHE A 416 0.44 21.11 13.90
CA PHE A 416 1.79 20.64 13.56
C PHE A 416 2.53 21.60 12.63
N ALA A 417 1.90 22.02 11.53
CA ALA A 417 2.55 22.92 10.56
C ALA A 417 2.88 24.32 11.12
N ARG A 418 2.14 24.80 12.13
CA ARG A 418 2.48 26.05 12.84
C ARG A 418 3.77 25.93 13.65
N HIS A 419 3.99 24.76 14.28
CA HIS A 419 5.07 24.54 15.23
C HIS A 419 6.27 23.80 14.65
N VAL A 420 6.11 23.17 13.49
CA VAL A 420 7.15 22.50 12.70
C VAL A 420 7.20 23.17 11.32
N PRO A 421 7.99 24.25 11.14
CA PRO A 421 7.90 25.12 9.96
C PRO A 421 8.23 24.44 8.62
N SER A 422 8.96 23.32 8.66
CA SER A 422 9.32 22.55 7.46
C SER A 422 8.14 21.79 6.85
N ILE A 423 7.05 21.58 7.61
CA ILE A 423 5.88 20.85 7.13
C ILE A 423 5.18 21.69 6.08
N ASN A 424 5.07 21.11 4.88
CA ASN A 424 4.43 21.74 3.74
C ASN A 424 3.59 20.76 2.93
N SER A 425 3.37 19.54 3.42
CA SER A 425 2.52 18.53 2.79
C SER A 425 1.77 17.74 3.86
N PHE A 426 0.54 17.36 3.54
CA PHE A 426 -0.29 16.48 4.37
C PHE A 426 -0.67 15.23 3.58
N TRP A 427 -0.45 14.05 4.16
CA TRP A 427 -0.75 12.74 3.54
C TRP A 427 -0.17 12.53 2.12
N GLY A 428 0.88 13.26 1.75
CA GLY A 428 1.47 13.23 0.40
C GLY A 428 0.69 14.01 -0.67
N ASP A 429 -0.35 14.75 -0.31
CA ASP A 429 -1.22 15.47 -1.27
C ASP A 429 -0.57 16.75 -1.86
N GLY A 430 0.69 17.05 -1.53
CA GLY A 430 1.45 18.18 -2.08
C GLY A 430 1.41 19.45 -1.23
N HIS A 431 1.77 20.60 -1.81
CA HIS A 431 1.99 21.85 -1.08
C HIS A 431 0.75 22.36 -0.33
N VAL A 432 0.88 22.46 0.99
CA VAL A 432 -0.01 23.20 1.87
C VAL A 432 0.28 24.68 1.67
N ASP A 433 -0.71 25.43 1.17
CA ASP A 433 -0.65 26.88 1.03
C ASP A 433 -0.59 27.54 2.42
N GLN A 434 0.63 27.72 2.94
CA GLN A 434 0.90 28.31 4.25
C GLN A 434 0.40 29.76 4.32
N ASP A 435 0.44 30.52 3.22
CA ASP A 435 -0.06 31.89 3.18
C ASP A 435 -1.57 31.92 3.37
N ARG A 436 -2.28 31.00 2.74
CA ARG A 436 -3.72 30.83 2.96
C ARG A 436 -4.04 30.42 4.40
N LEU A 437 -3.17 29.64 5.05
CA LEU A 437 -3.31 29.31 6.48
C LEU A 437 -3.11 30.54 7.37
N ILE A 438 -2.09 31.34 7.10
CA ILE A 438 -1.82 32.59 7.85
C ILE A 438 -2.98 33.57 7.68
N GLN A 439 -3.54 33.71 6.48
CA GLN A 439 -4.69 34.57 6.20
C GLN A 439 -5.96 34.12 6.95
N VAL A 440 -6.24 32.82 7.00
CA VAL A 440 -7.39 32.29 7.76
C VAL A 440 -7.22 32.56 9.25
N GLN A 441 -6.00 32.53 9.78
CA GLN A 441 -5.71 32.84 11.18
C GLN A 441 -5.83 34.32 11.51
N GLN A 442 -5.32 35.20 10.64
CA GLN A 442 -5.48 36.64 10.79
C GLN A 442 -6.98 37.01 10.81
N ARG A 443 -7.75 36.47 9.87
CA ARG A 443 -9.20 36.70 9.82
C ARG A 443 -9.92 36.20 11.08
N ARG A 444 -9.56 35.02 11.61
CA ARG A 444 -10.15 34.50 12.87
C ARG A 444 -9.77 35.32 14.10
N ARG A 445 -8.54 35.85 14.17
CA ARG A 445 -8.12 36.75 15.25
C ARG A 445 -8.87 38.08 15.19
N GLU A 446 -9.07 38.62 13.98
CA GLU A 446 -9.89 39.81 13.76
C GLU A 446 -11.35 39.57 14.14
N GLU A 447 -11.93 38.43 13.75
CA GLU A 447 -13.30 38.04 14.11
C GLU A 447 -13.46 37.84 15.63
N ALA A 448 -12.53 37.14 16.30
CA ALA A 448 -12.57 36.96 17.75
C ALA A 448 -12.37 38.27 18.51
N GLY A 449 -11.49 39.15 18.02
CA GLY A 449 -11.31 40.51 18.53
C GLY A 449 -12.57 41.36 18.37
N ALA A 450 -13.25 41.28 17.22
CA ALA A 450 -14.51 41.99 16.98
C ALA A 450 -15.64 41.50 17.89
N VAL A 451 -15.75 40.19 18.12
CA VAL A 451 -16.73 39.61 19.06
C VAL A 451 -16.46 40.06 20.50
N SER A 452 -15.20 40.08 20.94
CA SER A 452 -14.80 40.61 22.27
C SER A 452 -15.13 42.10 22.43
N THR A 453 -14.92 42.90 21.37
CA THR A 453 -15.21 44.34 21.38
C THR A 453 -16.71 44.61 21.42
N ASN A 454 -17.49 43.83 20.66
CA ASN A 454 -18.96 43.90 20.68
C ASN A 454 -19.53 43.42 22.03
N ALA A 455 -18.95 42.38 22.63
CA ALA A 455 -19.36 41.91 23.96
C ALA A 455 -19.06 42.96 25.06
N ARG A 456 -17.91 43.65 25.00
CA ARG A 456 -17.61 44.79 25.88
C ARG A 456 -18.55 45.97 25.67
N TRP A 457 -18.91 46.26 24.42
CA TRP A 457 -19.85 47.33 24.10
C TRP A 457 -21.25 47.02 24.65
N LEU A 458 -21.73 45.78 24.45
CA LEU A 458 -23.00 45.30 25.02
C LEU A 458 -22.99 45.31 26.55
N TRP A 459 -21.89 44.91 27.20
CA TRP A 459 -21.74 45.02 28.65
C TRP A 459 -21.72 46.48 29.15
N GLY A 460 -21.06 47.38 28.42
CA GLY A 460 -21.07 48.81 28.70
C GLY A 460 -22.49 49.40 28.61
N CYS A 461 -23.25 49.04 27.57
CA CYS A 461 -24.64 49.44 27.42
C CYS A 461 -25.56 48.88 28.51
N LEU A 462 -25.36 47.62 28.92
CA LEU A 462 -26.14 47.01 30.00
C LEU A 462 -25.85 47.63 31.38
N SER A 463 -24.59 48.01 31.64
CA SER A 463 -24.22 48.72 32.87
C SER A 463 -24.81 50.13 32.96
N ALA A 464 -24.99 50.82 31.82
CA ALA A 464 -25.59 52.15 31.76
C ALA A 464 -27.12 52.14 31.95
N ILE A 465 -27.78 50.98 31.81
CA ILE A 465 -29.23 50.82 31.96
C ILE A 465 -29.60 50.30 33.37
N GLY A 466 -28.62 50.08 34.26
CA GLY A 466 -28.88 49.65 35.65
C GLY A 466 -29.34 48.20 35.78
N LEU A 467 -29.04 47.35 34.79
CA LEU A 467 -29.31 45.91 34.85
C LEU A 467 -28.02 45.16 35.21
N THR A 468 -27.58 45.31 36.46
CA THR A 468 -26.62 44.39 37.07
C THR A 468 -27.16 43.99 38.44
N ASN A 469 -27.60 42.74 38.55
CA ASN A 469 -27.74 42.00 39.80
C ASN A 469 -26.71 40.86 39.78
#